data_AF-A0A7C6ZH23-F1
#
_entry.id   AF-A0A7C6ZH23-F1
#
_cell.length_a   1.000
_cell.length_b   1.000
_cell.length_c   1.000
_cell.angle_alpha   90.00
_cell.angle_beta   90.00
_cell.angle_gamma   90.00
#
_symmetry.space_group_name_H-M   'P 1'
#
loop_
_entity.id
_entity.type
_entity.pdbx_description
1 polymer ?
#
loop_
_entity_poly.entity_id
_entity_poly.type
_entity_poly.pdbx_seq_one_letter_code
_entity_poly.pdbx_strand_id
1 'polypeptide(L)' 'MTDDYTQHVHAYNITTAVQMNHRHRMLGVSSPPRAMTPGEHYHSLNGRTTFDAGHYHTYSVLTGPPANV' A
#
# COMPACT_ATOMS: atom_id res chain seq x y z
N MET A 1 0.05 -29.54 -4.33
CA MET A 1 0.69 -28.22 -4.22
C MET A 1 -0.42 -27.19 -4.33
N THR A 2 -1.15 -26.99 -3.23
CA THR A 2 -2.29 -26.07 -3.19
C THR A 2 -1.74 -24.71 -2.78
N ASP A 3 -1.72 -23.82 -3.76
CA ASP A 3 -1.48 -22.39 -3.65
C ASP A 3 -2.41 -21.77 -2.58
N ASP A 4 -1.88 -21.60 -1.37
CA ASP A 4 -2.47 -20.79 -0.29
C ASP A 4 -1.85 -19.39 -0.28
N TYR A 5 -1.70 -18.78 -1.47
CA TYR A 5 -1.71 -17.32 -1.68
C TYR A 5 -3.16 -16.84 -1.69
N THR A 6 -3.89 -17.19 -0.62
CA THR A 6 -5.30 -16.92 -0.38
C THR A 6 -5.66 -15.51 -0.85
N GLN A 7 -6.69 -15.34 -1.69
CA GLN A 7 -7.17 -14.02 -2.10
C GLN A 7 -7.42 -13.14 -0.87
N HIS A 8 -6.48 -12.24 -0.56
CA HIS A 8 -6.57 -11.34 0.58
C HIS A 8 -6.18 -9.93 0.18
N VAL A 9 -6.43 -9.01 1.10
CA VAL A 9 -6.09 -7.61 0.98
C VAL A 9 -5.63 -7.11 2.34
N HIS A 10 -4.86 -6.02 2.34
CA HIS A 10 -4.42 -5.36 3.56
C HIS A 10 -5.01 -3.97 3.65
N ALA A 11 -5.63 -3.66 4.78
CA ALA A 11 -5.93 -2.28 5.13
C ALA A 11 -4.62 -1.57 5.52
N TYR A 12 -4.47 -0.32 5.11
CA TYR A 12 -3.29 0.48 5.41
C TYR A 12 -3.64 1.88 5.87
N ASN A 13 -2.79 2.40 6.75
CA ASN A 13 -2.83 3.76 7.26
C ASN A 13 -1.40 4.24 7.48
N ILE A 14 -0.84 4.87 6.45
CA ILE A 14 0.56 5.28 6.41
C ILE A 14 0.60 6.79 6.59
N THR A 15 1.44 7.28 7.50
CA THR A 15 1.67 8.71 7.71
C THR A 15 2.95 9.11 6.99
N THR A 16 2.91 10.17 6.19
CA THR A 16 4.10 10.68 5.51
C THR A 16 5.06 11.34 6.50
N ALA A 17 6.30 11.52 6.07
CA ALA A 17 7.22 12.43 6.76
C ALA A 17 6.63 13.85 6.82
N VAL A 18 7.09 14.63 7.82
CA VAL A 18 6.75 16.04 7.91
C VAL A 18 7.59 16.82 6.90
N GLN A 19 6.94 17.58 6.04
CA GLN A 19 7.57 18.48 5.07
C GLN A 19 6.81 19.81 5.11
N MET A 20 7.53 20.94 5.07
CA MET A 20 6.91 22.28 5.12
C MET A 20 5.86 22.42 6.24
N ASN A 21 6.21 21.96 7.45
CA ASN A 21 5.37 22.04 8.66
C ASN A 21 4.01 21.32 8.59
N HIS A 22 3.80 20.39 7.66
CA HIS A 22 2.63 19.51 7.64
C HIS A 22 2.99 18.09 7.18
N ARG A 23 2.05 17.17 7.29
CA ARG A 23 2.16 15.79 6.84
C ARG A 23 0.79 15.34 6.33
N HIS A 24 0.77 14.24 5.60
CA HIS A 24 -0.48 13.65 5.14
C HIS A 24 -0.58 12.18 5.57
N ARG A 25 -1.75 11.59 5.34
CA ARG A 25 -1.99 10.15 5.49
C ARG A 25 -2.40 9.52 4.17
N MET A 26 -1.89 8.33 3.90
CA MET A 26 -2.36 7.43 2.85
C MET A 26 -3.23 6.38 3.52
N LEU A 27 -4.48 6.26 3.07
CA LEU A 27 -5.49 5.38 3.66
C LEU A 27 -6.11 4.53 2.56
N GLY A 28 -6.37 3.27 2.85
CA GLY A 28 -7.13 2.43 1.94
C GLY A 28 -6.96 0.95 2.19
N VAL A 29 -7.32 0.18 1.17
CA VAL A 29 -7.17 -1.27 1.12
C VAL A 29 -6.36 -1.60 -0.13
N SER A 30 -5.40 -2.51 0.01
CA SER A 30 -4.56 -2.94 -1.11
C SER A 30 -5.35 -3.67 -2.18
N SER A 31 -4.79 -3.79 -3.39
CA SER A 31 -5.32 -4.73 -4.36
C SER A 31 -5.23 -6.18 -3.86
N PRO A 32 -6.00 -7.11 -4.45
CA PRO A 32 -5.71 -8.53 -4.36
C PRO A 32 -4.27 -8.85 -4.79
N PRO A 33 -3.68 -9.97 -4.32
CA PRO A 33 -2.32 -10.35 -4.62
C PRO A 33 -2.13 -10.64 -6.11
N ARG A 34 -0.98 -10.22 -6.65
CA ARG A 34 -0.51 -10.59 -7.99
C ARG A 34 0.78 -11.40 -7.83
N ALA A 35 0.76 -12.66 -8.23
CA ALA A 35 1.95 -13.51 -8.26
C ALA A 35 2.88 -13.06 -9.42
N MET A 36 4.17 -12.88 -9.12
CA MET A 36 5.20 -12.55 -10.12
C MET A 36 6.23 -13.67 -10.29
N THR A 37 6.52 -14.39 -9.22
CA THR A 37 7.38 -15.58 -9.18
C THR A 37 6.72 -16.63 -8.27
N PRO A 38 7.06 -17.93 -8.42
CA PRO A 38 6.53 -18.96 -7.53
C PRO A 38 6.97 -18.69 -6.09
N GLY A 39 6.01 -18.55 -5.17
CA GLY A 39 6.34 -18.28 -3.77
C GLY A 39 6.46 -16.79 -3.42
N GLU A 40 6.06 -15.86 -4.30
CA GLU A 40 5.96 -14.45 -3.96
C GLU A 40 4.70 -13.81 -4.54
N HIS A 41 4.11 -12.87 -3.79
CA HIS A 41 3.03 -12.02 -4.28
C HIS A 41 3.19 -10.57 -3.87
N TYR A 42 2.59 -9.71 -4.68
CA TYR A 42 2.71 -8.27 -4.58
C TYR A 42 1.32 -7.64 -4.57
N HIS A 43 1.17 -6.54 -3.83
CA HIS A 43 -0.05 -5.75 -3.81
C HIS A 43 0.20 -4.35 -4.34
N SER A 44 -0.83 -3.74 -4.94
CA SER A 44 -0.82 -2.34 -5.32
C SER A 44 -1.56 -1.49 -4.29
N LEU A 45 -1.01 -0.31 -3.97
CA LEU A 45 -1.63 0.73 -3.17
C LEU A 45 -1.74 1.98 -4.06
N ASN A 46 -2.96 2.45 -4.30
CA ASN A 46 -3.19 3.63 -5.14
C ASN A 46 -4.20 4.54 -4.46
N GLY A 47 -4.01 5.85 -4.60
CA GLY A 47 -4.95 6.80 -4.03
C GLY A 47 -4.41 8.22 -3.96
N ARG A 48 -5.05 8.99 -3.09
CA ARG A 48 -4.66 10.34 -2.73
C ARG A 48 -4.38 10.37 -1.23
N THR A 49 -3.43 11.19 -0.84
CA THR A 49 -3.24 11.50 0.57
C THR A 49 -4.44 12.29 1.12
N THR A 50 -4.54 12.44 2.43
CA THR A 50 -5.44 13.40 3.06
C THR A 50 -5.19 14.83 2.57
N PHE A 51 -6.24 15.66 2.59
CA PHE A 51 -6.15 17.08 2.26
C PHE A 51 -5.69 17.85 3.50
N ASP A 52 -4.44 18.29 3.49
CA ASP A 52 -3.81 19.00 4.60
C ASP A 52 -3.08 20.23 4.04
N ALA A 53 -3.09 21.33 4.79
CA ALA A 53 -2.45 22.58 4.37
C ALA A 53 -2.82 23.01 2.92
N GLY A 54 -4.09 22.84 2.55
CA GLY A 54 -4.64 23.32 1.28
C GLY A 54 -4.39 22.42 0.06
N HIS A 55 -3.81 21.23 0.21
CA HIS A 55 -3.59 20.32 -0.93
C HIS A 55 -3.53 18.83 -0.55
N TYR A 56 -3.47 17.98 -1.57
CA TYR A 56 -3.24 16.53 -1.48
C TYR A 56 -2.20 16.11 -2.51
N HIS A 57 -1.63 14.92 -2.34
CA HIS A 57 -0.76 14.26 -3.32
C HIS A 57 -1.38 12.95 -3.81
N THR A 58 -1.08 12.54 -5.04
CA THR A 58 -1.43 11.21 -5.56
C THR A 58 -0.28 10.25 -5.34
N TYR A 59 -0.58 8.97 -5.15
CA TYR A 59 0.42 7.92 -5.04
C TYR A 59 0.01 6.66 -5.81
N SER A 60 1.04 5.94 -6.26
CA SER A 60 0.95 4.59 -6.82
C SER A 60 2.15 3.80 -6.34
N VAL A 61 1.91 2.73 -5.59
CA VAL A 61 2.94 1.95 -4.89
C VAL A 61 2.71 0.46 -5.16
N LEU A 62 3.81 -0.26 -5.38
CA LEU A 62 3.86 -1.73 -5.38
C LEU A 62 4.59 -2.17 -4.11
N THR A 63 4.04 -3.13 -3.38
CA THR A 63 4.70 -3.70 -2.18
C THR A 63 5.92 -4.54 -2.56
N GLY A 64 6.72 -4.97 -1.58
CA GLY A 64 7.65 -6.08 -1.76
C GLY A 64 6.94 -7.45 -1.60
N PRO A 65 7.70 -8.55 -1.71
CA PRO A 65 7.21 -9.88 -1.36
C PRO A 65 6.85 -9.95 0.14
N PRO A 66 6.04 -10.94 0.56
CA PRO A 66 5.70 -11.12 1.96
C PRO A 66 6.96 -11.31 2.81
N ALA A 67 7.11 -10.51 3.86
CA ALA A 67 8.15 -10.70 4.86
C ALA A 67 7.53 -11.36 6.09
N ASN A 68 8.11 -12.47 6.53
CA ASN A 68 7.81 -13.04 7.83
C ASN A 68 8.62 -12.28 8.88
N VAL A 69 7.94 -11.67 9.84
CA VAL A 69 8.55 -10.99 11.01
C VAL A 69 8.35 -11.81 12.27
#